data_AF-A0A3M1X788-F1
#
_entry.id   AF-A0A3M1X788-F1
#
_cell.length_a   1.000
_cell.length_b   1.000
_cell.length_c   1.000
_cell.angle_alpha   90.00
_cell.angle_beta   90.00
_cell.angle_gamma   90.00
#
_symmetry.space_group_name_H-M   'P 1'
#
loop_
_entity.id
_entity.type
_entity.pdbx_description
1 polymer ?
#
loop_
_entity_poly.entity_id
_entity_poly.type
_entity_poly.pdbx_seq_one_letter_code
_entity_poly.pdbx_strand_id
1 'polypeptide(L)'
;MPFLAGLLRRLLAPMSLIFFLKPAMRQSLQTKPVYVLALLFTAVFLPPLARRMTRLSREAFTLLEVAAAIHASFESCGADIWPGYDLSKTPYLLYLPQKLVLFLNAPFKPEEFQAYPSSWPDLRTTAFLHRGPYRDLVGQFSFDYPIDSLSVFAMGMPTEILFSTEHPALTLFRTTVHEGFHHFQAHHFGEIPWAREERYPILDAENIALASLEMHVLKDALLAMKQKNQKQLNTLLTEFVAVRDFRWRRGNSFVRRYEQGQEINEGTAKYVEDKALDCLLALLVKPLHQSLLAAMKEDLKYLTSMDVLVQDFEDRFLEGVVAPEDMPRNRIYPVGAALGFLLDALKVNWKRQFQNAGSEVSFAGLLKVQLPVDSAQEPIYLREAKTEYRYPQLLASAKKLIAGYLAEYARALETFRSSEGTRIEVHLPTNGLQRFRSTKEKRWIVENGRTQLCLHYNLYSLKSVAGDSVVLELRNRGLLEKNDWQKKQKTVIFYLTQRPKLILDGVPLRSIRSGRYLFKRLAMTSKHLRLRAGRGGTIVVDKDRIRVELR
;
A
#
# COMPACT_ATOMS: atom_id res chain seq x y z
N MET A 1 49.09 -1.60 -16.48
CA MET A 1 49.90 -2.83 -16.30
C MET A 1 50.78 -2.60 -15.08
N PRO A 2 50.79 -3.41 -13.99
CA PRO A 2 50.45 -4.82 -13.87
C PRO A 2 49.46 -5.11 -12.71
N PHE A 3 48.21 -5.47 -13.01
CA PHE A 3 47.29 -6.03 -12.00
C PHE A 3 46.38 -7.13 -12.58
N LEU A 4 46.73 -7.62 -13.79
CA LEU A 4 45.96 -8.60 -14.56
C LEU A 4 46.65 -9.96 -14.71
N ALA A 5 47.82 -10.16 -14.09
CA ALA A 5 48.55 -11.43 -14.14
C ALA A 5 48.24 -12.39 -12.98
N GLY A 6 47.52 -11.95 -11.94
CA GLY A 6 47.18 -12.76 -10.77
C GLY A 6 45.83 -13.48 -10.83
N LEU A 7 44.89 -12.97 -11.64
CA LEU A 7 43.50 -13.47 -11.65
C LEU A 7 43.23 -14.54 -12.72
N LEU A 8 44.06 -14.60 -13.77
CA LEU A 8 43.93 -15.62 -14.83
C LEU A 8 44.53 -16.99 -14.48
N ARG A 9 45.27 -17.12 -13.36
CA ARG A 9 45.79 -18.41 -12.87
C ARG A 9 44.81 -19.19 -12.00
N ARG A 10 43.63 -18.65 -11.68
CA ARG A 10 42.59 -19.32 -10.87
C ARG A 10 41.35 -19.76 -11.65
N LEU A 11 41.28 -19.51 -12.97
CA LEU A 11 40.11 -19.83 -13.80
C LEU A 11 40.35 -20.90 -14.88
N LEU A 12 41.54 -21.52 -14.90
CA LEU A 12 41.83 -22.67 -15.76
C LEU A 12 42.43 -23.81 -14.92
N ALA A 13 41.55 -24.55 -14.23
CA ALA A 13 41.87 -25.88 -13.71
C ALA A 13 40.62 -26.78 -13.73
N PRO A 14 40.22 -27.34 -14.88
CA PRO A 14 39.57 -28.64 -14.89
C PRO A 14 40.65 -29.73 -14.93
N MET A 15 40.34 -30.90 -14.36
CA MET A 15 41.19 -32.09 -14.25
C MET A 15 42.20 -32.11 -13.09
N SER A 16 41.71 -32.36 -11.87
CA SER A 16 42.47 -33.05 -10.81
C SER A 16 41.51 -33.58 -9.73
N LEU A 17 40.54 -34.42 -10.11
CA LEU A 17 39.65 -35.09 -9.16
C LEU A 17 39.74 -36.62 -9.24
N ILE A 18 40.94 -37.16 -9.53
CA ILE A 18 41.23 -38.62 -9.56
C ILE A 18 42.30 -39.01 -8.52
N PHE A 19 42.62 -38.12 -7.56
CA PHE A 19 43.66 -38.38 -6.56
C PHE A 19 43.17 -38.72 -5.14
N PHE A 20 41.86 -38.84 -4.90
CA PHE A 20 41.31 -39.30 -3.61
C PHE A 20 40.46 -40.56 -3.73
N LEU A 21 40.94 -41.56 -4.47
CA LEU A 21 40.41 -42.93 -4.39
C LEU A 21 41.45 -43.84 -3.74
N LYS A 22 41.00 -44.66 -2.78
CA LYS A 22 41.83 -45.67 -2.09
C LYS A 22 42.56 -46.56 -3.13
N PRO A 23 43.79 -47.04 -2.84
CA PRO A 23 44.60 -47.83 -3.78
C PRO A 23 43.87 -49.04 -4.39
N ALA A 24 42.90 -49.63 -3.69
CA ALA A 24 42.10 -50.76 -4.16
C ALA A 24 41.12 -50.45 -5.32
N MET A 25 40.79 -49.18 -5.60
CA MET A 25 39.88 -48.81 -6.70
C MET A 25 40.61 -48.43 -8.00
N ARG A 26 41.93 -48.24 -7.99
CA ARG A 26 42.69 -47.85 -9.21
C ARG A 26 42.88 -49.01 -10.20
N GLN A 27 42.87 -50.26 -9.75
CA GLN A 27 43.04 -51.42 -10.65
C GLN A 27 41.74 -51.83 -11.38
N SER A 28 40.56 -51.34 -10.97
CA SER A 28 39.28 -51.71 -11.60
C SER A 28 38.88 -50.84 -12.80
N LEU A 29 39.57 -49.72 -13.04
CA LEU A 29 39.19 -48.75 -14.08
C LEU A 29 40.03 -48.84 -15.37
N GLN A 30 41.05 -49.70 -15.40
CA GLN A 30 41.88 -49.90 -16.61
C GLN A 30 41.33 -50.94 -17.60
N THR A 31 40.28 -51.69 -17.27
CA THR A 31 39.80 -52.80 -18.12
C THR A 31 38.45 -52.55 -18.80
N LYS A 32 37.85 -51.35 -18.70
CA LYS A 32 36.52 -51.09 -19.28
C LYS A 32 36.36 -49.71 -19.93
N PRO A 33 37.03 -49.44 -21.08
CA PRO A 33 36.85 -48.20 -21.85
C PRO A 33 35.41 -47.99 -22.38
N VAL A 34 34.56 -49.03 -22.36
CA VAL A 34 33.17 -48.97 -22.84
C VAL A 34 32.24 -48.15 -21.91
N TYR A 35 32.50 -48.11 -20.59
CA TYR A 35 31.59 -47.43 -19.66
C TYR A 35 31.78 -45.91 -19.61
N VAL A 36 33.01 -45.43 -19.86
CA VAL A 36 33.30 -43.98 -19.94
C VAL A 36 32.75 -43.39 -21.23
N LEU A 37 32.80 -44.13 -22.34
CA LEU A 37 32.18 -43.73 -23.61
C LEU A 37 30.64 -43.74 -23.52
N ALA A 38 30.03 -44.72 -22.82
CA ALA A 38 28.59 -44.77 -22.62
C ALA A 38 28.06 -43.59 -21.78
N LEU A 39 28.79 -43.17 -20.73
CA LEU A 39 28.46 -41.99 -19.93
C LEU A 39 28.58 -40.67 -20.72
N LEU A 40 29.61 -40.56 -21.58
CA LEU A 40 29.76 -39.42 -22.50
C LEU A 40 28.70 -39.41 -23.60
N PHE A 41 28.29 -40.57 -24.13
CA PHE A 41 27.20 -40.66 -25.11
C PHE A 41 25.83 -40.32 -24.51
N THR A 42 25.54 -40.71 -23.26
CA THR A 42 24.31 -40.27 -22.59
C THR A 42 24.28 -38.76 -22.32
N ALA A 43 25.43 -38.12 -22.13
CA ALA A 43 25.52 -36.66 -21.96
C ALA A 43 25.40 -35.87 -23.28
N VAL A 44 25.73 -36.49 -24.42
CA VAL A 44 25.67 -35.87 -25.76
C VAL A 44 24.35 -36.14 -26.49
N PHE A 45 23.66 -37.25 -26.18
CA PHE A 45 22.39 -37.64 -26.81
C PHE A 45 21.16 -37.51 -25.92
N LEU A 46 21.29 -36.97 -24.70
CA LEU A 46 20.12 -36.39 -24.03
C LEU A 46 19.58 -35.28 -24.94
N PRO A 47 18.35 -35.43 -25.46
CA PRO A 47 17.81 -34.43 -26.37
C PRO A 47 17.85 -33.06 -25.68
N PRO A 48 18.00 -31.95 -26.42
CA PRO A 48 17.91 -30.59 -25.88
C PRO A 48 16.48 -30.24 -25.40
N LEU A 49 15.72 -31.21 -24.88
CA LEU A 49 14.48 -31.00 -24.13
C LEU A 49 14.73 -30.18 -22.86
N ALA A 50 15.91 -30.31 -22.23
CA ALA A 50 16.30 -29.47 -21.10
C ALA A 50 16.68 -28.02 -21.50
N ARG A 51 16.84 -27.70 -22.80
CA ARG A 51 17.25 -26.38 -23.29
C ARG A 51 16.14 -25.57 -23.96
N ARG A 52 14.91 -26.10 -24.04
CA ARG A 52 13.73 -25.36 -24.55
C ARG A 52 12.77 -24.89 -23.45
N MET A 53 13.20 -24.86 -22.19
CA MET A 53 12.62 -23.89 -21.26
C MET A 53 13.08 -22.51 -21.72
N THR A 54 12.21 -21.79 -22.44
CA THR A 54 12.36 -20.34 -22.59
C THR A 54 12.58 -19.80 -21.19
N ARG A 55 13.79 -19.33 -20.91
CA ARG A 55 14.18 -18.86 -19.59
C ARG A 55 13.16 -17.80 -19.18
N LEU A 56 12.31 -18.13 -18.20
CA LEU A 56 11.36 -17.19 -17.65
C LEU A 56 12.14 -15.93 -17.25
N SER A 57 11.64 -14.75 -17.64
CA SER A 57 12.22 -13.53 -17.12
C SER A 57 12.02 -13.50 -15.61
N ARG A 58 12.89 -12.78 -14.90
CA ARG A 58 12.75 -12.58 -13.45
C ARG A 58 11.36 -12.03 -13.12
N GLU A 59 10.88 -11.11 -13.93
CA GLU A 59 9.55 -10.51 -13.81
C GLU A 59 8.40 -11.51 -13.92
N ALA A 60 8.42 -12.36 -14.94
CA ALA A 60 7.39 -13.38 -15.11
C ALA A 60 7.45 -14.37 -13.95
N PHE A 61 8.66 -14.78 -13.54
CA PHE A 61 8.85 -15.69 -12.42
C PHE A 61 8.26 -15.12 -11.12
N THR A 62 8.53 -13.85 -10.79
CA THR A 62 7.95 -13.19 -9.61
C THR A 62 6.42 -13.18 -9.59
N LEU A 63 5.75 -12.98 -10.74
CA LEU A 63 4.28 -13.08 -10.77
C LEU A 63 3.79 -14.51 -10.49
N LEU A 64 4.50 -15.52 -11.00
CA LEU A 64 4.15 -16.93 -10.76
C LEU A 64 4.39 -17.33 -9.30
N GLU A 65 5.47 -16.85 -8.68
CA GLU A 65 5.74 -17.05 -7.26
C GLU A 65 4.60 -16.49 -6.40
N VAL A 66 4.17 -15.27 -6.69
CA VAL A 66 3.07 -14.61 -5.97
C VAL A 66 1.75 -15.35 -6.17
N ALA A 67 1.42 -15.74 -7.41
CA ALA A 67 0.21 -16.50 -7.70
C ALA A 67 0.19 -17.83 -6.92
N ALA A 68 1.30 -18.59 -6.96
CA ALA A 68 1.43 -19.83 -6.21
C ALA A 68 1.34 -19.61 -4.68
N ALA A 69 1.95 -18.54 -4.16
CA ALA A 69 1.91 -18.22 -2.73
C ALA A 69 0.50 -17.87 -2.25
N ILE A 70 -0.26 -17.09 -3.03
CA ILE A 70 -1.67 -16.77 -2.73
C ILE A 70 -2.49 -18.05 -2.69
N HIS A 71 -2.42 -18.85 -3.76
CA HIS A 71 -3.16 -20.10 -3.86
C HIS A 71 -2.86 -21.05 -2.69
N ALA A 72 -1.58 -21.31 -2.44
CA ALA A 72 -1.17 -22.20 -1.35
C ALA A 72 -1.67 -21.70 0.02
N SER A 73 -1.57 -20.40 0.28
CA SER A 73 -2.00 -19.82 1.57
C SER A 73 -3.51 -19.96 1.77
N PHE A 74 -4.32 -19.56 0.79
CA PHE A 74 -5.78 -19.60 0.90
C PHE A 74 -6.36 -21.01 0.89
N GLU A 75 -5.79 -21.93 0.09
CA GLU A 75 -6.19 -23.34 0.13
C GLU A 75 -5.90 -24.00 1.48
N SER A 76 -4.79 -23.62 2.12
CA SER A 76 -4.38 -24.23 3.40
C SER A 76 -5.10 -23.65 4.62
N CYS A 77 -5.42 -22.36 4.63
CA CYS A 77 -5.89 -21.68 5.83
C CYS A 77 -6.90 -20.54 5.56
N GLY A 78 -7.49 -20.44 4.37
CA GLY A 78 -8.31 -19.29 3.97
C GLY A 78 -9.42 -18.94 4.96
N ALA A 79 -10.01 -19.94 5.63
CA ALA A 79 -11.00 -19.74 6.69
C ALA A 79 -10.45 -18.98 7.92
N ASP A 80 -9.17 -19.17 8.24
CA ASP A 80 -8.47 -18.50 9.35
C ASP A 80 -8.01 -17.09 8.96
N ILE A 81 -7.77 -16.82 7.66
CA ILE A 81 -7.48 -15.48 7.15
C ILE A 81 -8.73 -14.62 7.37
N TRP A 82 -9.79 -14.85 6.59
CA TRP A 82 -11.07 -14.17 6.77
C TRP A 82 -12.23 -14.99 6.19
N PRO A 83 -13.33 -15.20 6.94
CA PRO A 83 -14.47 -15.98 6.45
C PRO A 83 -15.08 -15.42 5.16
N GLY A 84 -15.08 -16.23 4.10
CA GLY A 84 -15.66 -15.87 2.79
C GLY A 84 -14.71 -15.13 1.86
N TYR A 85 -13.58 -14.63 2.34
CA TYR A 85 -12.54 -14.06 1.47
C TYR A 85 -11.57 -15.15 1.05
N ASP A 86 -11.57 -15.50 -0.24
CA ASP A 86 -10.75 -16.58 -0.78
C ASP A 86 -10.23 -16.25 -2.19
N LEU A 87 -9.00 -15.74 -2.27
CA LEU A 87 -8.34 -15.45 -3.55
C LEU A 87 -7.94 -16.71 -4.32
N SER A 88 -7.94 -17.91 -3.72
CA SER A 88 -7.70 -19.15 -4.48
C SER A 88 -8.93 -19.59 -5.29
N LYS A 89 -10.10 -18.96 -5.06
CA LYS A 89 -11.36 -19.28 -5.73
C LYS A 89 -11.94 -18.11 -6.53
N THR A 90 -11.55 -16.89 -6.21
CA THR A 90 -12.08 -15.68 -6.84
C THR A 90 -11.28 -15.34 -8.09
N PRO A 91 -11.89 -15.06 -9.27
CA PRO A 91 -11.17 -14.60 -10.45
C PRO A 91 -10.47 -13.25 -10.22
N TYR A 92 -9.17 -13.17 -10.55
CA TYR A 92 -8.39 -11.93 -10.40
C TYR A 92 -7.25 -11.82 -11.41
N LEU A 93 -6.77 -10.59 -11.63
CA LEU A 93 -5.59 -10.32 -12.43
C LEU A 93 -4.38 -10.02 -11.56
N LEU A 94 -3.25 -10.61 -11.93
CA LEU A 94 -1.93 -10.20 -11.45
C LEU A 94 -1.09 -9.74 -12.65
N TYR A 95 -0.58 -8.51 -12.63
CA TYR A 95 0.09 -7.95 -13.82
C TYR A 95 1.31 -7.08 -13.53
N LEU A 96 2.13 -6.94 -14.57
CA LEU A 96 3.17 -5.93 -14.68
C LEU A 96 2.78 -4.99 -15.82
N PRO A 97 2.55 -3.70 -15.53
CA PRO A 97 2.12 -2.73 -16.53
C PRO A 97 2.99 -2.81 -17.80
N GLN A 98 2.34 -2.81 -18.96
CA GLN A 98 2.98 -2.86 -20.29
C GLN A 98 3.74 -4.15 -20.64
N LYS A 99 3.82 -5.14 -19.75
CA LYS A 99 4.63 -6.35 -19.95
C LYS A 99 3.82 -7.64 -20.00
N LEU A 100 3.02 -7.91 -18.97
CA LEU A 100 2.43 -9.22 -18.75
C LEU A 100 1.21 -9.12 -17.84
N VAL A 101 0.16 -9.88 -18.15
CA VAL A 101 -1.02 -10.07 -17.29
C VAL A 101 -1.30 -11.55 -17.15
N LEU A 102 -1.46 -12.01 -15.91
CA LEU A 102 -2.01 -13.32 -15.57
C LEU A 102 -3.46 -13.14 -15.14
N PHE A 103 -4.36 -13.89 -15.76
CA PHE A 103 -5.74 -14.02 -15.30
C PHE A 103 -5.91 -15.37 -14.61
N LEU A 104 -6.15 -15.33 -13.30
CA LEU A 104 -6.16 -16.49 -12.40
C LEU A 104 -7.60 -16.81 -11.97
N ASN A 105 -7.88 -18.08 -11.68
CA ASN A 105 -9.22 -18.61 -11.38
C ASN A 105 -10.26 -18.29 -12.46
N ALA A 106 -9.80 -18.10 -13.69
CA ALA A 106 -10.65 -17.71 -14.79
C ALA A 106 -11.57 -18.89 -15.18
N PRO A 107 -12.91 -18.67 -15.24
CA PRO A 107 -13.85 -19.74 -15.60
C PRO A 107 -13.81 -20.09 -17.10
N PHE A 108 -13.31 -19.18 -17.94
CA PHE A 108 -13.13 -19.37 -19.38
C PHE A 108 -11.99 -18.48 -19.88
N LYS A 109 -11.47 -18.79 -21.08
CA LYS A 109 -10.39 -18.02 -21.72
C LYS A 109 -10.97 -16.76 -22.37
N PRO A 110 -10.56 -15.54 -21.98
CA PRO A 110 -10.97 -14.32 -22.67
C PRO A 110 -10.38 -14.22 -24.08
N GLU A 111 -11.01 -13.44 -24.96
CA GLU A 111 -10.64 -13.32 -26.38
C GLU A 111 -9.18 -12.88 -26.59
N GLU A 112 -8.72 -11.89 -25.82
CA GLU A 112 -7.37 -11.32 -25.93
C GLU A 112 -6.29 -12.17 -25.23
N PHE A 113 -6.69 -13.21 -24.50
CA PHE A 113 -5.77 -14.03 -23.71
C PHE A 113 -5.37 -15.32 -24.42
N GLN A 114 -4.13 -15.72 -24.15
CA GLN A 114 -3.55 -16.98 -24.59
C GLN A 114 -3.68 -18.02 -23.47
N ALA A 115 -3.66 -19.30 -23.87
CA ALA A 115 -3.55 -20.38 -22.90
C ALA A 115 -2.27 -20.24 -22.07
N TYR A 116 -2.35 -20.57 -20.78
CA TYR A 116 -1.17 -20.62 -19.92
C TYR A 116 -0.15 -21.61 -20.50
N PRO A 117 1.12 -21.22 -20.70
CA PRO A 117 2.10 -22.09 -21.34
C PRO A 117 2.32 -23.37 -20.52
N SER A 118 2.17 -24.54 -21.14
CA SER A 118 2.41 -25.84 -20.48
C SER A 118 3.88 -26.05 -20.05
N SER A 119 4.80 -25.23 -20.55
CA SER A 119 6.20 -25.21 -20.15
C SER A 119 6.47 -24.37 -18.90
N TRP A 120 5.49 -23.61 -18.42
CA TRP A 120 5.61 -22.83 -17.18
C TRP A 120 5.23 -23.70 -15.97
N PRO A 121 5.72 -23.36 -14.76
CA PRO A 121 5.35 -24.07 -13.55
C PRO A 121 3.83 -24.10 -13.34
N ASP A 122 3.33 -25.22 -12.82
CA ASP A 122 1.91 -25.40 -12.51
C ASP A 122 1.48 -24.53 -11.31
N LEU A 123 0.46 -23.70 -11.53
CA LEU A 123 -0.11 -22.81 -10.50
C LEU A 123 -1.27 -23.47 -9.73
N ARG A 124 -1.65 -24.71 -10.07
CA ARG A 124 -2.81 -25.43 -9.50
C ARG A 124 -4.15 -24.71 -9.63
N THR A 125 -4.25 -23.83 -10.60
CA THR A 125 -5.47 -23.11 -10.94
C THR A 125 -5.57 -22.90 -12.45
N THR A 126 -6.76 -22.57 -12.93
CA THR A 126 -6.94 -22.07 -14.28
C THR A 126 -6.25 -20.71 -14.41
N ALA A 127 -5.36 -20.62 -15.40
CA ALA A 127 -4.62 -19.41 -15.70
C ALA A 127 -4.67 -19.12 -17.20
N PHE A 128 -4.72 -17.83 -17.54
CA PHE A 128 -4.53 -17.35 -18.90
C PHE A 128 -3.52 -16.21 -18.92
N LEU A 129 -2.87 -16.02 -20.08
CA LEU A 129 -1.76 -15.09 -20.24
C LEU A 129 -2.06 -14.04 -21.30
N HIS A 130 -1.87 -12.77 -20.98
CA HIS A 130 -1.77 -11.70 -21.97
C HIS A 130 -0.35 -11.11 -21.94
N ARG A 131 0.29 -10.96 -23.10
CA ARG A 131 1.63 -10.36 -23.23
C ARG A 131 1.54 -8.92 -23.72
N GLY A 132 2.38 -8.05 -23.16
CA GLY A 132 2.38 -6.63 -23.47
C GLY A 132 1.31 -5.85 -22.69
N PRO A 133 1.03 -4.60 -23.10
CA PRO A 133 -0.02 -3.79 -22.49
C PRO A 133 -1.40 -4.42 -22.67
N TYR A 134 -2.21 -4.40 -21.62
CA TYR A 134 -3.60 -4.83 -21.67
C TYR A 134 -4.51 -3.66 -21.33
N ARG A 135 -5.21 -3.16 -22.35
CA ARG A 135 -6.21 -2.08 -22.25
C ARG A 135 -5.68 -0.89 -21.42
N ASP A 136 -6.38 -0.51 -20.35
CA ASP A 136 -6.08 0.61 -19.46
C ASP A 136 -5.44 0.20 -18.12
N LEU A 137 -4.92 -1.03 -18.00
CA LEU A 137 -4.12 -1.48 -16.85
C LEU A 137 -2.73 -0.83 -16.83
N VAL A 138 -2.72 0.46 -16.48
CA VAL A 138 -1.52 1.29 -16.33
C VAL A 138 -1.22 1.63 -14.87
N GLY A 139 -2.17 1.38 -13.98
CA GLY A 139 -2.10 1.69 -12.54
C GLY A 139 -1.63 0.51 -11.68
N GLN A 140 -1.75 0.69 -10.36
CA GLN A 140 -1.41 -0.32 -9.36
C GLN A 140 -2.57 -1.31 -9.13
N PHE A 141 -3.82 -0.86 -9.14
CA PHE A 141 -4.95 -1.77 -9.02
C PHE A 141 -6.20 -1.18 -9.66
N SER A 142 -7.17 -2.05 -9.92
CA SER A 142 -8.53 -1.68 -10.27
C SER A 142 -9.51 -2.63 -9.59
N PHE A 143 -10.49 -2.05 -8.92
CA PHE A 143 -11.68 -2.78 -8.51
C PHE A 143 -12.62 -2.89 -9.70
N ASP A 144 -13.32 -4.02 -9.79
CA ASP A 144 -14.35 -4.27 -10.80
C ASP A 144 -13.89 -4.07 -12.25
N TYR A 145 -12.67 -4.52 -12.53
CA TYR A 145 -12.08 -4.44 -13.86
C TYR A 145 -12.84 -5.35 -14.83
N PRO A 146 -13.37 -4.83 -15.95
CA PRO A 146 -14.19 -5.62 -16.86
C PRO A 146 -13.32 -6.50 -17.77
N ILE A 147 -13.57 -7.81 -17.75
CA ILE A 147 -13.06 -8.78 -18.73
C ILE A 147 -14.23 -9.58 -19.27
N ASP A 148 -14.56 -9.32 -20.53
CA ASP A 148 -15.74 -9.85 -21.21
C ASP A 148 -17.02 -9.62 -20.37
N SER A 149 -17.60 -10.67 -19.79
CA SER A 149 -18.79 -10.60 -18.92
C SER A 149 -18.48 -10.60 -17.42
N LEU A 150 -17.20 -10.64 -17.04
CA LEU A 150 -16.75 -10.70 -15.65
C LEU A 150 -16.30 -9.33 -15.14
N SER A 151 -16.56 -9.10 -13.86
CA SER A 151 -15.98 -8.02 -13.07
C SER A 151 -14.93 -8.61 -12.15
N VAL A 152 -13.66 -8.25 -12.31
CA VAL A 152 -12.55 -8.87 -11.57
C VAL A 152 -11.69 -7.85 -10.85
N PHE A 153 -11.13 -8.23 -9.72
CA PHE A 153 -10.06 -7.47 -9.09
C PHE A 153 -8.78 -7.58 -9.92
N ALA A 154 -8.10 -6.46 -10.16
CA ALA A 154 -6.81 -6.44 -10.83
C ALA A 154 -5.76 -5.78 -9.97
N MET A 155 -4.62 -6.47 -9.78
CA MET A 155 -3.45 -5.97 -9.05
C MET A 155 -2.21 -6.02 -9.93
N GLY A 156 -1.48 -4.93 -9.96
CA GLY A 156 -0.18 -4.86 -10.59
C GLY A 156 0.73 -3.84 -9.91
N MET A 157 2.00 -3.88 -10.24
CA MET A 157 2.95 -2.90 -9.75
C MET A 157 3.92 -2.53 -10.87
N PRO A 158 4.20 -1.23 -11.09
CA PRO A 158 5.21 -0.83 -12.05
C PRO A 158 6.53 -1.55 -11.75
N THR A 159 7.17 -2.10 -12.79
CA THR A 159 8.36 -2.97 -12.61
C THR A 159 9.45 -2.23 -11.83
N GLU A 160 9.70 -0.97 -12.16
CA GLU A 160 10.70 -0.13 -11.52
C GLU A 160 10.44 0.10 -10.03
N ILE A 161 9.17 0.11 -9.60
CA ILE A 161 8.81 0.22 -8.18
C ILE A 161 8.98 -1.14 -7.52
N LEU A 162 8.37 -2.17 -8.09
CA LEU A 162 8.37 -3.53 -7.54
C LEU A 162 9.80 -4.05 -7.31
N PHE A 163 10.64 -3.94 -8.34
CA PHE A 163 12.02 -4.43 -8.30
C PHE A 163 13.02 -3.44 -7.67
N SER A 164 12.55 -2.31 -7.15
CA SER A 164 13.33 -1.45 -6.23
C SER A 164 13.20 -1.89 -4.77
N THR A 165 12.24 -2.76 -4.46
CA THR A 165 12.08 -3.33 -3.11
C THR A 165 13.08 -4.47 -2.89
N GLU A 166 13.43 -4.71 -1.62
CA GLU A 166 14.35 -5.79 -1.24
C GLU A 166 13.76 -7.17 -1.58
N HIS A 167 12.46 -7.34 -1.33
CA HIS A 167 11.71 -8.58 -1.59
C HIS A 167 10.49 -8.32 -2.49
N PRO A 168 10.68 -8.29 -3.83
CA PRO A 168 9.61 -8.01 -4.79
C PRO A 168 8.42 -8.96 -4.69
N ALA A 169 8.66 -10.27 -4.63
CA ALA A 169 7.59 -11.28 -4.54
C ALA A 169 6.77 -11.09 -3.26
N LEU A 170 7.43 -10.93 -2.10
CA LEU A 170 6.75 -10.68 -0.83
C LEU A 170 5.93 -9.38 -0.85
N THR A 171 6.50 -8.30 -1.39
CA THR A 171 5.80 -7.01 -1.51
C THR A 171 4.54 -7.14 -2.34
N LEU A 172 4.63 -7.78 -3.51
CA LEU A 172 3.47 -7.95 -4.40
C LEU A 172 2.45 -8.93 -3.80
N PHE A 173 2.87 -10.00 -3.14
CA PHE A 173 1.99 -10.93 -2.41
C PHE A 173 1.16 -10.18 -1.36
N ARG A 174 1.82 -9.46 -0.45
CA ARG A 174 1.18 -8.70 0.62
C ARG A 174 0.18 -7.68 0.07
N THR A 175 0.63 -6.87 -0.88
CA THR A 175 -0.21 -5.83 -1.49
C THR A 175 -1.40 -6.44 -2.25
N THR A 176 -1.23 -7.57 -2.94
CA THR A 176 -2.33 -8.23 -3.66
C THR A 176 -3.40 -8.74 -2.70
N VAL A 177 -2.99 -9.33 -1.57
CA VAL A 177 -3.91 -9.78 -0.52
C VAL A 177 -4.64 -8.61 0.14
N HIS A 178 -3.91 -7.52 0.43
CA HIS A 178 -4.47 -6.31 1.03
C HIS A 178 -5.51 -5.64 0.12
N GLU A 179 -5.13 -5.34 -1.13
CA GLU A 179 -6.01 -4.66 -2.08
C GLU A 179 -7.17 -5.56 -2.53
N GLY A 180 -6.94 -6.87 -2.67
CA GLY A 180 -8.00 -7.84 -2.93
C GLY A 180 -9.04 -7.88 -1.80
N PHE A 181 -8.62 -7.61 -0.57
CA PHE A 181 -9.54 -7.54 0.56
C PHE A 181 -10.40 -6.27 0.54
N HIS A 182 -9.88 -5.14 0.05
CA HIS A 182 -10.71 -3.96 -0.20
C HIS A 182 -11.81 -4.23 -1.23
N HIS A 183 -11.53 -5.02 -2.28
CA HIS A 183 -12.57 -5.46 -3.21
C HIS A 183 -13.63 -6.33 -2.51
N PHE A 184 -13.21 -7.24 -1.64
CA PHE A 184 -14.13 -8.03 -0.82
C PHE A 184 -14.98 -7.16 0.11
N GLN A 185 -14.37 -6.20 0.81
CA GLN A 185 -15.06 -5.25 1.69
C GLN A 185 -16.14 -4.47 0.95
N ALA A 186 -15.85 -3.97 -0.25
CA ALA A 186 -16.81 -3.20 -1.05
C ALA A 186 -18.11 -3.98 -1.38
N HIS A 187 -18.05 -5.31 -1.40
CA HIS A 187 -19.17 -6.18 -1.75
C HIS A 187 -19.86 -6.84 -0.55
N HIS A 188 -19.13 -6.98 0.57
CA HIS A 188 -19.58 -7.83 1.69
C HIS A 188 -19.70 -7.10 3.02
N PHE A 189 -19.14 -5.89 3.15
CA PHE A 189 -19.25 -5.09 4.36
C PHE A 189 -20.45 -4.16 4.26
N GLY A 190 -21.05 -3.85 5.41
CA GLY A 190 -22.00 -2.75 5.54
C GLY A 190 -21.36 -1.37 5.32
N GLU A 191 -22.11 -0.31 5.58
CA GLU A 191 -21.57 1.05 5.48
C GLU A 191 -20.42 1.26 6.47
N ILE A 192 -19.20 1.43 5.93
CA ILE A 192 -18.02 1.78 6.71
C ILE A 192 -18.03 3.30 6.96
N PRO A 193 -17.89 3.75 8.23
CA PRO A 193 -17.83 5.18 8.55
C PRO A 193 -16.77 5.89 7.72
N TRP A 194 -17.20 6.81 6.86
CA TRP A 194 -16.27 7.59 6.06
C TRP A 194 -16.07 8.98 6.65
N ALA A 195 -14.81 9.36 6.81
CA ALA A 195 -14.43 10.71 7.19
C ALA A 195 -13.16 11.12 6.44
N ARG A 196 -13.04 12.42 6.16
CA ARG A 196 -11.92 12.98 5.40
C ARG A 196 -10.64 12.99 6.22
N GLU A 197 -9.65 12.20 5.81
CA GLU A 197 -8.29 12.11 6.39
C GLU A 197 -7.72 13.46 6.79
N GLU A 198 -7.93 14.51 5.99
CA GLU A 198 -7.21 15.77 6.17
C GLU A 198 -7.76 16.59 7.32
N ARG A 199 -8.97 16.29 7.79
CA ARG A 199 -9.54 16.93 8.98
C ARG A 199 -9.01 16.34 10.28
N TYR A 200 -8.19 15.27 10.20
CA TYR A 200 -7.62 14.65 11.37
C TYR A 200 -6.64 15.62 12.08
N PRO A 201 -6.69 15.74 13.42
CA PRO A 201 -5.90 16.71 14.16
C PRO A 201 -4.44 16.26 14.30
N ILE A 202 -3.68 16.31 13.19
CA ILE A 202 -2.28 15.89 13.15
C ILE A 202 -1.32 16.88 13.83
N LEU A 203 -1.80 18.06 14.21
CA LEU A 203 -1.03 19.11 14.91
C LEU A 203 -1.50 19.29 16.37
N ASP A 204 -2.26 18.33 16.90
CA ASP A 204 -2.64 18.30 18.31
C ASP A 204 -1.65 17.41 19.08
N ALA A 205 -0.78 18.05 19.87
CA ALA A 205 0.28 17.37 20.60
C ALA A 205 -0.26 16.34 21.61
N GLU A 206 -1.42 16.61 22.21
CA GLU A 206 -2.00 15.70 23.19
C GLU A 206 -2.59 14.47 22.50
N ASN A 207 -3.29 14.68 21.38
CA ASN A 207 -3.80 13.59 20.56
C ASN A 207 -2.65 12.70 20.04
N ILE A 208 -1.54 13.30 19.59
CA ILE A 208 -0.35 12.55 19.15
C ILE A 208 0.25 11.75 20.30
N ALA A 209 0.45 12.37 21.47
CA ALA A 209 1.04 11.70 22.61
C ALA A 209 0.19 10.54 23.12
N LEU A 210 -1.14 10.72 23.20
CA LEU A 210 -2.07 9.66 23.60
C LEU A 210 -2.19 8.55 22.55
N ALA A 211 -2.19 8.87 21.25
CA ALA A 211 -2.16 7.85 20.20
C ALA A 211 -0.83 7.06 20.20
N SER A 212 0.28 7.72 20.50
CA SER A 212 1.58 7.07 20.68
C SER A 212 1.59 6.15 21.89
N LEU A 213 0.99 6.59 23.01
CA LEU A 213 0.78 5.79 24.21
C LEU A 213 -0.01 4.51 23.89
N GLU A 214 -1.13 4.62 23.17
CA GLU A 214 -1.92 3.46 22.72
C GLU A 214 -1.09 2.48 21.90
N MET A 215 -0.25 2.99 21.00
CA MET A 215 0.60 2.16 20.14
C MET A 215 1.68 1.43 20.93
N HIS A 216 2.29 2.06 21.94
CA HIS A 216 3.24 1.37 22.83
C HIS A 216 2.56 0.26 23.63
N VAL A 217 1.38 0.54 24.20
CA VAL A 217 0.60 -0.46 24.94
C VAL A 217 0.23 -1.65 24.04
N LEU A 218 -0.22 -1.40 22.80
CA LEU A 218 -0.56 -2.47 21.85
C LEU A 218 0.65 -3.29 21.42
N LYS A 219 1.80 -2.63 21.18
CA LYS A 219 3.05 -3.31 20.86
C LYS A 219 3.44 -4.27 21.99
N ASP A 220 3.36 -3.82 23.24
CA ASP A 220 3.67 -4.68 24.39
C ASP A 220 2.62 -5.77 24.60
N ALA A 221 1.35 -5.52 24.26
CA ALA A 221 0.30 -6.54 24.29
C ALA A 221 0.60 -7.66 23.27
N LEU A 222 1.08 -7.33 22.07
CA LEU A 222 1.54 -8.32 21.10
C LEU A 222 2.74 -9.13 21.63
N LEU A 223 3.70 -8.49 22.30
CA LEU A 223 4.82 -9.20 22.92
C LEU A 223 4.37 -10.12 24.05
N ALA A 224 3.44 -9.67 24.90
CA ALA A 224 2.84 -10.49 25.95
C ALA A 224 2.08 -11.70 25.36
N MET A 225 1.34 -11.49 24.26
CA MET A 225 0.68 -12.56 23.50
C MET A 225 1.70 -13.57 22.96
N LYS A 226 2.80 -13.11 22.32
CA LYS A 226 3.91 -13.96 21.83
C LYS A 226 4.53 -14.79 22.95
N GLN A 227 4.67 -14.21 24.14
CA GLN A 227 5.20 -14.86 25.34
C GLN A 227 4.17 -15.74 26.07
N LYS A 228 2.92 -15.81 25.59
CA LYS A 228 1.80 -16.50 26.23
C LYS A 228 1.52 -16.02 27.66
N ASN A 229 1.80 -14.75 27.95
CA ASN A 229 1.55 -14.12 29.25
C ASN A 229 0.13 -13.51 29.29
N GLN A 230 -0.88 -14.35 29.50
CA GLN A 230 -2.29 -13.93 29.46
C GLN A 230 -2.63 -12.84 30.48
N LYS A 231 -2.01 -12.88 31.67
CA LYS A 231 -2.26 -11.88 32.72
C LYS A 231 -1.80 -10.50 32.24
N GLN A 232 -0.56 -10.40 31.75
CA GLN A 232 -0.02 -9.14 31.24
C GLN A 232 -0.81 -8.66 30.02
N LEU A 233 -1.16 -9.57 29.11
CA LEU A 233 -2.00 -9.26 27.94
C LEU A 233 -3.32 -8.60 28.35
N ASN A 234 -4.04 -9.17 29.32
CA ASN A 234 -5.32 -8.61 29.78
C ASN A 234 -5.15 -7.23 30.43
N THR A 235 -4.09 -7.03 31.22
CA THR A 235 -3.78 -5.71 31.82
C THR A 235 -3.52 -4.66 30.73
N LEU A 236 -2.64 -4.97 29.76
CA LEU A 236 -2.29 -4.04 28.69
C LEU A 236 -3.48 -3.71 27.80
N LEU A 237 -4.33 -4.68 27.47
CA LEU A 237 -5.55 -4.41 26.70
C LEU A 237 -6.54 -3.54 27.47
N THR A 238 -6.62 -3.70 28.78
CA THR A 238 -7.44 -2.86 29.67
C THR A 238 -6.91 -1.42 29.71
N GLU A 239 -5.60 -1.25 29.83
CA GLU A 239 -4.93 0.06 29.71
C GLU A 239 -5.18 0.71 28.35
N PHE A 240 -5.07 -0.05 27.26
CA PHE A 240 -5.37 0.45 25.91
C PHE A 240 -6.80 0.98 25.81
N VAL A 241 -7.79 0.22 26.29
CA VAL A 241 -9.20 0.66 26.28
C VAL A 241 -9.37 1.95 27.09
N ALA A 242 -8.76 2.05 28.27
CA ALA A 242 -8.83 3.26 29.10
C ALA A 242 -8.20 4.48 28.42
N VAL A 243 -7.03 4.33 27.78
CA VAL A 243 -6.37 5.41 27.03
C VAL A 243 -7.23 5.83 25.83
N ARG A 244 -7.76 4.86 25.07
CA ARG A 244 -8.57 5.09 23.88
C ARG A 244 -9.89 5.79 24.21
N ASP A 245 -10.60 5.32 25.24
CA ASP A 245 -11.86 5.93 25.68
C ASP A 245 -11.66 7.36 26.20
N PHE A 246 -10.58 7.61 26.95
CA PHE A 246 -10.20 8.97 27.36
C PHE A 246 -9.91 9.86 26.14
N ARG A 247 -9.08 9.39 25.20
CA ARG A 247 -8.70 10.17 24.01
C ARG A 247 -9.89 10.45 23.10
N TRP A 248 -10.76 9.47 22.86
CA TRP A 248 -11.95 9.64 22.04
C TRP A 248 -13.00 10.55 22.66
N ARG A 249 -13.20 10.51 23.99
CA ARG A 249 -14.11 11.44 24.68
C ARG A 249 -13.62 12.87 24.67
N ARG A 250 -12.31 13.06 24.78
CA ARG A 250 -11.67 14.38 24.70
C ARG A 250 -11.67 14.93 23.27
N GLY A 251 -11.48 14.04 22.30
CA GLY A 251 -11.51 14.39 20.88
C GLY A 251 -12.91 14.81 20.42
N ASN A 252 -12.95 15.54 19.31
CA ASN A 252 -14.19 15.68 18.53
C ASN A 252 -14.66 14.29 18.10
N SER A 253 -15.99 14.06 18.06
CA SER A 253 -16.61 12.85 17.47
C SER A 253 -16.08 12.47 16.07
N PHE A 254 -15.48 13.43 15.36
CA PHE A 254 -14.69 13.18 14.16
C PHE A 254 -13.56 12.16 14.36
N VAL A 255 -12.74 12.27 15.41
CA VAL A 255 -11.56 11.41 15.63
C VAL A 255 -12.00 9.96 15.78
N ARG A 256 -12.98 9.70 16.66
CA ARG A 256 -13.55 8.36 16.86
C ARG A 256 -14.09 7.77 15.55
N ARG A 257 -14.98 8.49 14.87
CA ARG A 257 -15.60 7.99 13.62
C ARG A 257 -14.57 7.74 12.52
N TYR A 258 -13.60 8.63 12.40
CA TYR A 258 -12.54 8.51 11.40
C TYR A 258 -11.66 7.30 11.67
N GLU A 259 -11.13 7.15 12.89
CA GLU A 259 -10.27 6.02 13.23
C GLU A 259 -10.99 4.70 13.14
N GLN A 260 -12.21 4.62 13.66
CA GLN A 260 -13.04 3.42 13.56
C GLN A 260 -13.25 3.01 12.10
N GLY A 261 -13.59 3.97 11.23
CA GLY A 261 -13.74 3.71 9.80
C GLY A 261 -12.45 3.25 9.13
N GLN A 262 -11.32 3.87 9.46
CA GLN A 262 -10.01 3.46 8.92
C GLN A 262 -9.52 2.13 9.49
N GLU A 263 -9.81 1.81 10.75
CA GLU A 263 -9.49 0.53 11.37
C GLU A 263 -10.33 -0.59 10.72
N ILE A 264 -11.62 -0.35 10.45
CA ILE A 264 -12.45 -1.27 9.67
C ILE A 264 -11.89 -1.40 8.25
N ASN A 265 -11.59 -0.29 7.55
CA ASN A 265 -11.14 -0.33 6.16
C ASN A 265 -9.71 -0.86 6.01
N GLU A 266 -8.72 -0.07 6.42
CA GLU A 266 -7.29 -0.33 6.24
C GLU A 266 -6.73 -1.29 7.30
N GLY A 267 -7.22 -1.20 8.53
CA GLY A 267 -6.75 -2.05 9.65
C GLY A 267 -7.08 -3.52 9.46
N THR A 268 -8.32 -3.85 9.03
CA THR A 268 -8.67 -5.25 8.73
C THR A 268 -8.03 -5.77 7.45
N ALA A 269 -7.81 -4.91 6.44
CA ALA A 269 -7.03 -5.28 5.26
C ALA A 269 -5.58 -5.63 5.61
N LYS A 270 -4.96 -4.84 6.50
CA LYS A 270 -3.62 -5.15 7.03
C LYS A 270 -3.60 -6.43 7.86
N TYR A 271 -4.60 -6.64 8.72
CA TYR A 271 -4.76 -7.90 9.45
C TYR A 271 -4.80 -9.11 8.49
N VAL A 272 -5.58 -9.01 7.41
CA VAL A 272 -5.72 -10.07 6.40
C VAL A 272 -4.42 -10.31 5.63
N GLU A 273 -3.70 -9.25 5.29
CA GLU A 273 -2.34 -9.32 4.71
C GLU A 273 -1.39 -10.11 5.62
N ASP A 274 -1.29 -9.73 6.89
CA ASP A 274 -0.36 -10.33 7.84
C ASP A 274 -0.77 -11.77 8.22
N LYS A 275 -2.07 -12.09 8.24
CA LYS A 275 -2.55 -13.47 8.41
C LYS A 275 -2.26 -14.36 7.22
N ALA A 276 -2.39 -13.85 6.00
CA ALA A 276 -2.00 -14.62 4.82
C ALA A 276 -0.48 -14.90 4.83
N LEU A 277 0.32 -13.95 5.30
CA LEU A 277 1.75 -14.14 5.51
C LEU A 277 2.04 -15.23 6.56
N ASP A 278 1.33 -15.24 7.69
CA ASP A 278 1.46 -16.32 8.70
C ASP A 278 1.21 -17.71 8.10
N CYS A 279 0.18 -17.82 7.27
CA CYS A 279 -0.13 -19.08 6.60
C CYS A 279 0.96 -19.50 5.62
N LEU A 280 1.46 -18.56 4.83
CA LEU A 280 2.57 -18.81 3.92
C LEU A 280 3.80 -19.30 4.69
N LEU A 281 4.17 -18.63 5.78
CA LEU A 281 5.28 -19.03 6.65
C LEU A 281 5.09 -20.46 7.20
N ALA A 282 3.90 -20.79 7.69
CA ALA A 282 3.57 -22.12 8.21
C ALA A 282 3.68 -23.22 7.14
N LEU A 283 3.39 -22.89 5.87
CA LEU A 283 3.54 -23.81 4.74
C LEU A 283 5.00 -24.05 4.37
N LEU A 284 5.83 -23.01 4.38
CA LEU A 284 7.25 -23.09 3.99
C LEU A 284 8.10 -23.92 4.96
N VAL A 285 7.63 -24.12 6.19
CA VAL A 285 8.23 -25.03 7.19
C VAL A 285 7.97 -26.50 6.84
N LYS A 286 6.85 -26.81 6.19
CA LYS A 286 6.52 -28.19 5.78
C LYS A 286 7.34 -28.55 4.52
N PRO A 287 7.76 -29.82 4.35
CA PRO A 287 8.43 -30.29 3.12
C PRO A 287 7.51 -30.34 1.88
N LEU A 288 6.41 -29.57 1.86
CA LEU A 288 5.42 -29.52 0.80
C LEU A 288 5.79 -28.49 -0.28
N HIS A 289 6.27 -29.04 -1.40
CA HIS A 289 6.01 -28.64 -2.80
C HIS A 289 6.37 -27.25 -3.36
N GLN A 290 6.92 -27.35 -4.57
CA GLN A 290 7.16 -26.37 -5.64
C GLN A 290 8.43 -25.54 -5.57
N SER A 291 9.24 -25.67 -6.63
CA SER A 291 10.41 -24.84 -6.93
C SER A 291 10.09 -23.34 -6.99
N LEU A 292 8.84 -22.96 -7.20
CA LEU A 292 8.38 -21.57 -7.19
C LEU A 292 8.52 -20.92 -5.80
N LEU A 293 8.09 -21.59 -4.73
CA LEU A 293 8.11 -20.99 -3.39
C LEU A 293 9.51 -21.00 -2.75
N ALA A 294 10.49 -21.63 -3.39
CA ALA A 294 11.84 -21.78 -2.85
C ALA A 294 12.56 -20.43 -2.66
N ALA A 295 12.39 -19.47 -3.57
CA ALA A 295 13.03 -18.16 -3.40
C ALA A 295 12.34 -17.35 -2.28
N MET A 296 11.01 -17.36 -2.23
CA MET A 296 10.26 -16.73 -1.13
C MET A 296 10.62 -17.34 0.24
N LYS A 297 10.96 -18.63 0.29
CA LYS A 297 11.42 -19.27 1.53
C LYS A 297 12.69 -18.65 2.09
N GLU A 298 13.65 -18.33 1.24
CA GLU A 298 14.90 -17.69 1.68
C GLU A 298 14.63 -16.27 2.18
N ASP A 299 13.80 -15.51 1.47
CA ASP A 299 13.38 -14.16 1.86
C ASP A 299 12.64 -14.15 3.22
N LEU A 300 11.91 -15.24 3.53
CA LEU A 300 11.04 -15.33 4.69
C LEU A 300 11.66 -16.04 5.91
N LYS A 301 12.88 -16.57 5.79
CA LYS A 301 13.49 -17.49 6.78
C LYS A 301 13.56 -16.93 8.21
N TYR A 302 13.68 -15.62 8.35
CA TYR A 302 13.83 -14.95 9.66
C TYR A 302 12.63 -14.05 10.02
N LEU A 303 11.55 -14.13 9.25
CA LEU A 303 10.38 -13.28 9.43
C LEU A 303 9.27 -14.06 10.14
N THR A 304 8.64 -13.41 11.11
CA THR A 304 7.31 -13.79 11.62
C THR A 304 6.36 -12.64 11.40
N SER A 305 5.06 -12.89 11.21
CA SER A 305 4.09 -11.79 11.05
C SER A 305 4.10 -10.84 12.25
N MET A 306 4.27 -11.37 13.47
CA MET A 306 4.35 -10.57 14.69
C MET A 306 5.60 -9.70 14.71
N ASP A 307 6.75 -10.19 14.26
CA ASP A 307 7.97 -9.38 14.19
C ASP A 307 7.84 -8.29 13.12
N VAL A 308 7.21 -8.60 11.98
CA VAL A 308 6.87 -7.60 10.95
C VAL A 308 5.92 -6.54 11.50
N LEU A 309 4.89 -6.96 12.25
CA LEU A 309 3.91 -6.05 12.81
C LEU A 309 4.51 -5.17 13.92
N VAL A 310 5.36 -5.72 14.78
CA VAL A 310 6.11 -4.95 15.79
C VAL A 310 7.05 -3.96 15.12
N GLN A 311 7.75 -4.37 14.06
CA GLN A 311 8.59 -3.45 13.27
C GLN A 311 7.75 -2.35 12.62
N ASP A 312 6.55 -2.67 12.10
CA ASP A 312 5.61 -1.67 11.56
C ASP A 312 5.18 -0.64 12.62
N PHE A 313 5.16 -0.97 13.93
CA PHE A 313 4.99 0.03 15.00
C PHE A 313 6.23 0.91 15.15
N GLU A 314 7.41 0.31 15.24
CA GLU A 314 8.68 1.03 15.43
C GLU A 314 8.98 2.00 14.29
N ASP A 315 8.70 1.60 13.04
CA ASP A 315 8.89 2.41 11.84
C ASP A 315 8.00 3.68 11.81
N ARG A 316 6.98 3.75 12.66
CA ARG A 316 6.09 4.92 12.80
C ARG A 316 6.50 5.83 13.95
N PHE A 317 7.39 5.37 14.83
CA PHE A 317 7.88 6.18 15.94
C PHE A 317 9.09 7.02 15.53
N LEU A 318 9.04 8.29 15.86
CA LEU A 318 10.17 9.21 15.85
C LEU A 318 10.30 9.80 17.25
N GLU A 319 11.44 9.58 17.92
CA GLU A 319 11.65 9.98 19.31
C GLU A 319 10.56 9.44 20.27
N GLY A 320 10.08 8.21 20.00
CA GLY A 320 9.07 7.50 20.81
C GLY A 320 7.63 7.94 20.57
N VAL A 321 7.36 8.85 19.63
CA VAL A 321 6.01 9.30 19.28
C VAL A 321 5.72 9.15 17.80
N VAL A 322 4.45 9.03 17.44
CA VAL A 322 4.04 8.94 16.03
C VAL A 322 4.29 10.27 15.33
N ALA A 323 4.94 10.23 14.17
CA ALA A 323 5.17 11.44 13.37
C ALA A 323 3.84 12.06 12.90
N PRO A 324 3.71 13.40 12.81
CA PRO A 324 2.49 14.07 12.34
C PRO A 324 1.97 13.56 10.99
N GLU A 325 2.86 13.21 10.06
CA GLU A 325 2.53 12.64 8.75
C GLU A 325 1.89 11.24 8.82
N ASP A 326 2.19 10.46 9.84
CA ASP A 326 1.70 9.09 10.00
C ASP A 326 0.42 8.99 10.82
N MET A 327 0.12 10.03 11.61
CA MET A 327 -1.06 10.12 12.47
C MET A 327 -2.42 9.85 11.79
N PRO A 328 -2.69 10.33 10.58
CA PRO A 328 -4.02 10.19 10.02
C PRO A 328 -4.24 8.82 9.36
N ARG A 329 -3.21 8.12 8.89
CA ARG A 329 -3.41 6.87 8.15
C ARG A 329 -2.38 5.80 8.44
N ASN A 330 -1.09 6.12 8.33
CA ASN A 330 -0.04 5.10 8.36
C ASN A 330 0.07 4.35 9.68
N ARG A 331 -0.30 4.97 10.80
CA ARG A 331 -0.39 4.27 12.10
C ARG A 331 -1.58 3.32 12.22
N ILE A 332 -2.65 3.51 11.43
CA ILE A 332 -3.87 2.71 11.53
C ILE A 332 -3.62 1.28 11.05
N TYR A 333 -2.73 1.09 10.06
CA TYR A 333 -2.35 -0.23 9.57
C TYR A 333 -1.90 -1.16 10.71
N PRO A 334 -0.80 -0.87 11.45
CA PRO A 334 -0.36 -1.75 12.52
C PRO A 334 -1.34 -1.79 13.71
N VAL A 335 -2.03 -0.68 14.01
CA VAL A 335 -3.02 -0.65 15.11
C VAL A 335 -4.19 -1.59 14.84
N GLY A 336 -4.83 -1.48 13.67
CA GLY A 336 -5.97 -2.33 13.32
C GLY A 336 -5.57 -3.79 13.16
N ALA A 337 -4.40 -4.06 12.58
CA ALA A 337 -3.86 -5.42 12.49
C ALA A 337 -3.64 -6.04 13.87
N ALA A 338 -2.94 -5.32 14.76
CA ALA A 338 -2.68 -5.76 16.13
C ALA A 338 -3.97 -6.09 16.87
N LEU A 339 -4.96 -5.20 16.80
CA LEU A 339 -6.25 -5.41 17.44
C LEU A 339 -6.97 -6.67 16.92
N GLY A 340 -6.89 -6.95 15.61
CA GLY A 340 -7.41 -8.19 15.03
C GLY A 340 -6.72 -9.44 15.60
N PHE A 341 -5.38 -9.46 15.64
CA PHE A 341 -4.61 -10.56 16.24
C PHE A 341 -4.91 -10.75 17.74
N LEU A 342 -5.04 -9.65 18.49
CA LEU A 342 -5.33 -9.68 19.92
C LEU A 342 -6.75 -10.21 20.18
N LEU A 343 -7.73 -9.86 19.35
CA LEU A 343 -9.08 -10.42 19.44
C LEU A 343 -9.13 -11.91 19.06
N ASP A 344 -8.34 -12.36 18.09
CA ASP A 344 -8.17 -13.79 17.81
C ASP A 344 -7.60 -14.54 19.02
N ALA A 345 -6.57 -13.98 19.67
CA ALA A 345 -5.96 -14.57 20.87
C ALA A 345 -6.95 -14.66 22.04
N LEU A 346 -7.85 -13.68 22.15
CA LEU A 346 -8.97 -13.68 23.10
C LEU A 346 -10.15 -14.56 22.66
N LYS A 347 -10.08 -15.19 21.48
CA LYS A 347 -11.13 -16.04 20.90
C LYS A 347 -12.47 -15.32 20.70
N VAL A 348 -12.42 -14.01 20.43
CA VAL A 348 -13.61 -13.20 20.13
C VAL A 348 -14.02 -13.45 18.68
N ASN A 349 -15.30 -13.73 18.42
CA ASN A 349 -15.81 -13.84 17.05
C ASN A 349 -16.07 -12.43 16.45
N TRP A 350 -14.98 -11.72 16.13
CA TRP A 350 -15.03 -10.30 15.76
C TRP A 350 -15.21 -10.07 14.25
N LYS A 351 -14.66 -10.94 13.40
CA LYS A 351 -14.67 -10.77 11.92
C LYS A 351 -16.08 -10.62 11.36
N ARG A 352 -17.00 -11.51 11.77
CA ARG A 352 -18.41 -11.46 11.36
C ARG A 352 -19.11 -10.19 11.87
N GLN A 353 -18.75 -9.70 13.05
CA GLN A 353 -19.30 -8.45 13.58
C GLN A 353 -18.85 -7.27 12.73
N PHE A 354 -17.59 -7.22 12.32
CA PHE A 354 -17.07 -6.16 11.42
C PHE A 354 -17.67 -6.22 10.02
N GLN A 355 -17.90 -7.42 9.48
CA GLN A 355 -18.54 -7.58 8.18
C GLN A 355 -20.02 -7.14 8.19
N ASN A 356 -20.75 -7.48 9.25
CA ASN A 356 -22.20 -7.24 9.33
C ASN A 356 -22.59 -5.89 9.92
N ALA A 357 -21.75 -5.28 10.75
CA ALA A 357 -22.11 -4.08 11.49
C ALA A 357 -21.70 -2.81 10.75
N GLY A 358 -22.52 -1.77 10.92
CA GLY A 358 -22.23 -0.41 10.43
C GLY A 358 -21.38 0.38 11.42
N SER A 359 -21.65 1.69 11.50
CA SER A 359 -20.85 2.68 12.25
C SER A 359 -20.74 2.49 13.76
N GLU A 360 -21.32 1.46 14.34
CA GLU A 360 -21.33 1.23 15.79
C GLU A 360 -20.25 0.23 16.25
N VAL A 361 -19.76 -0.65 15.36
CA VAL A 361 -18.74 -1.64 15.74
C VAL A 361 -17.35 -1.03 15.77
N SER A 362 -16.62 -1.22 16.86
CA SER A 362 -15.22 -0.80 16.96
C SER A 362 -14.40 -1.83 17.73
N PHE A 363 -13.10 -1.92 17.45
CA PHE A 363 -12.19 -2.81 18.18
C PHE A 363 -12.20 -2.50 19.68
N ALA A 364 -12.11 -1.23 20.05
CA ALA A 364 -12.19 -0.79 21.45
C ALA A 364 -13.51 -1.20 22.11
N GLY A 365 -14.64 -1.10 21.40
CA GLY A 365 -15.93 -1.57 21.88
C GLY A 365 -15.96 -3.07 22.14
N LEU A 366 -15.43 -3.88 21.21
CA LEU A 366 -15.34 -5.34 21.40
C LEU A 366 -14.43 -5.72 22.56
N LEU A 367 -13.28 -5.05 22.70
CA LEU A 367 -12.37 -5.26 23.82
C LEU A 367 -13.03 -4.90 25.16
N LYS A 368 -13.79 -3.80 25.22
CA LYS A 368 -14.51 -3.39 26.43
C LYS A 368 -15.58 -4.39 26.86
N VAL A 369 -16.23 -5.06 25.90
CA VAL A 369 -17.17 -6.15 26.19
C VAL A 369 -16.43 -7.37 26.74
N GLN A 370 -15.27 -7.70 26.17
CA GLN A 370 -14.49 -8.89 26.55
C GLN A 370 -13.71 -8.70 27.87
N LEU A 371 -13.27 -7.48 28.15
CA LEU A 371 -12.50 -7.07 29.31
C LEU A 371 -13.27 -5.96 30.02
N PRO A 372 -14.34 -6.30 30.76
CA PRO A 372 -15.18 -5.30 31.40
C PRO A 372 -14.37 -4.55 32.46
N VAL A 373 -14.09 -3.29 32.17
CA VAL A 373 -13.48 -2.34 33.10
C VAL A 373 -14.59 -1.54 33.75
N ASP A 374 -14.65 -1.53 35.08
CA ASP A 374 -15.55 -0.61 35.77
C ASP A 374 -15.17 0.83 35.38
N SER A 375 -16.15 1.65 35.07
CA SER A 375 -15.98 3.10 34.88
C SER A 375 -15.17 3.77 36.00
N ALA A 376 -15.24 3.25 37.24
CA ALA A 376 -14.44 3.73 38.36
C ALA A 376 -12.95 3.35 38.27
N GLN A 377 -12.61 2.26 37.55
CA GLN A 377 -11.24 1.78 37.35
C GLN A 377 -10.57 2.39 36.11
N GLU A 378 -11.33 2.87 35.12
CA GLU A 378 -10.77 3.46 33.89
C GLU A 378 -9.73 4.57 34.18
N PRO A 379 -9.94 5.52 35.12
CA PRO A 379 -8.93 6.54 35.45
C PRO A 379 -7.66 5.96 36.08
N ILE A 380 -7.75 4.80 36.73
CA ILE A 380 -6.59 4.11 37.34
C ILE A 380 -5.71 3.56 36.23
N TYR A 381 -6.28 2.77 35.31
CA TYR A 381 -5.55 2.21 34.18
C TYR A 381 -4.97 3.27 33.25
N LEU A 382 -5.69 4.36 33.01
CA LEU A 382 -5.15 5.52 32.27
C LEU A 382 -3.92 6.11 32.96
N ARG A 383 -3.94 6.23 34.29
CA ARG A 383 -2.83 6.78 35.07
C ARG A 383 -1.63 5.83 35.08
N GLU A 384 -1.88 4.53 35.20
CA GLU A 384 -0.85 3.48 35.13
C GLU A 384 -0.14 3.51 33.78
N ALA A 385 -0.89 3.45 32.68
CA ALA A 385 -0.34 3.58 31.33
C ALA A 385 0.46 4.88 31.14
N LYS A 386 -0.07 6.02 31.57
CA LYS A 386 0.65 7.31 31.49
C LYS A 386 1.96 7.32 32.27
N THR A 387 2.01 6.61 33.40
CA THR A 387 3.19 6.52 34.26
C THR A 387 4.23 5.60 33.63
N GLU A 388 3.84 4.37 33.28
CA GLU A 388 4.71 3.34 32.71
C GLU A 388 5.40 3.84 31.43
N TYR A 389 4.60 4.38 30.51
CA TYR A 389 5.07 4.84 29.20
C TYR A 389 5.48 6.32 29.18
N ARG A 390 5.72 6.92 30.36
CA ARG A 390 6.34 8.25 30.48
C ARG A 390 5.62 9.31 29.62
N TYR A 391 4.31 9.42 29.80
CA TYR A 391 3.45 10.32 29.01
C TYR A 391 3.93 11.78 28.95
N PRO A 392 4.46 12.40 30.03
CA PRO A 392 5.00 13.77 29.93
C PRO A 392 6.12 13.91 28.87
N GLN A 393 6.96 12.89 28.73
CA GLN A 393 8.02 12.85 27.73
C GLN A 393 7.44 12.68 26.32
N LEU A 394 6.45 11.79 26.14
CA LEU A 394 5.73 11.66 24.86
C LEU A 394 5.09 13.00 24.45
N LEU A 395 4.46 13.71 25.39
CA LEU A 395 3.87 15.02 25.13
C LEU A 395 4.91 16.07 24.74
N ALA A 396 6.08 16.07 25.38
CA ALA A 396 7.17 16.96 25.03
C ALA A 396 7.73 16.66 23.62
N SER A 397 7.96 15.38 23.30
CA SER A 397 8.38 14.94 21.97
C SER A 397 7.35 15.32 20.90
N ALA A 398 6.06 15.10 21.15
CA ALA A 398 4.99 15.48 20.22
C ALA A 398 5.00 16.99 19.92
N LYS A 399 5.12 17.84 20.95
CA LYS A 399 5.24 19.31 20.78
C LYS A 399 6.47 19.67 19.93
N LYS A 400 7.61 19.04 20.20
CA LYS A 400 8.85 19.26 19.45
C LYS A 400 8.70 18.87 17.98
N LEU A 401 8.13 17.70 17.69
CA LEU A 401 7.89 17.24 16.32
C LEU A 401 6.92 18.15 15.56
N ILE A 402 5.83 18.60 16.21
CA ILE A 402 4.89 19.56 15.59
C ILE A 402 5.60 20.87 15.26
N ALA A 403 6.43 21.40 16.17
CA ALA A 403 7.20 22.61 15.90
C ALA A 403 8.17 22.43 14.72
N GLY A 404 8.87 21.30 14.66
CA GLY A 404 9.72 20.92 13.51
C GLY A 404 8.95 20.82 12.21
N TYR A 405 7.81 20.13 12.22
CA TYR A 405 6.90 19.98 11.08
C TYR A 405 6.41 21.33 10.55
N LEU A 406 6.01 22.25 11.44
CA LEU A 406 5.56 23.59 11.06
C LEU A 406 6.70 24.45 10.50
N ALA A 407 7.91 24.33 11.05
CA ALA A 407 9.08 25.04 10.54
C ALA A 407 9.48 24.54 9.15
N GLU A 408 9.45 23.22 8.92
CA GLU A 408 9.68 22.63 7.59
C GLU A 408 8.58 23.02 6.59
N TYR A 409 7.31 22.99 7.01
CA TYR A 409 6.20 23.49 6.21
C TYR A 409 6.39 24.95 5.81
N ALA A 410 6.79 25.83 6.74
CA ALA A 410 7.03 27.24 6.43
C ALA A 410 8.11 27.42 5.36
N ARG A 411 9.21 26.65 5.46
CA ARG A 411 10.26 26.63 4.42
C ARG A 411 9.72 26.14 3.08
N ALA A 412 9.01 25.01 3.07
CA ALA A 412 8.41 24.46 1.86
C ALA A 412 7.42 25.43 1.22
N LEU A 413 6.59 26.11 2.02
CA LEU A 413 5.64 27.10 1.55
C LEU A 413 6.33 28.29 0.89
N GLU A 414 7.46 28.74 1.46
CA GLU A 414 8.26 29.82 0.86
C GLU A 414 8.88 29.38 -0.47
N THR A 415 9.46 28.18 -0.53
CA THR A 415 9.95 27.58 -1.79
C THR A 415 8.83 27.51 -2.85
N PHE A 416 7.63 27.10 -2.45
CA PHE A 416 6.48 27.05 -3.35
C PHE A 416 6.04 28.46 -3.83
N ARG A 417 6.02 29.46 -2.94
CA ARG A 417 5.64 30.84 -3.29
C ARG A 417 6.64 31.53 -4.20
N SER A 418 7.91 31.21 -4.03
CA SER A 418 9.03 31.69 -4.83
C SER A 418 9.23 30.92 -6.14
N SER A 419 8.35 29.97 -6.47
CA SER A 419 8.41 29.23 -7.74
C SER A 419 8.19 30.16 -8.94
N GLU A 420 9.00 30.00 -9.98
CA GLU A 420 8.92 30.81 -11.19
C GLU A 420 7.64 30.56 -12.01
N GLY A 421 7.22 31.59 -12.74
CA GLY A 421 6.16 31.51 -13.75
C GLY A 421 4.86 32.20 -13.34
N THR A 422 3.80 31.92 -14.10
CA THR A 422 2.46 32.46 -13.85
C THR A 422 1.76 31.64 -12.77
N ARG A 423 1.30 32.30 -11.72
CA ARG A 423 0.51 31.71 -10.64
C ARG A 423 -0.92 31.44 -11.12
N ILE A 424 -1.35 30.19 -11.05
CA ILE A 424 -2.70 29.77 -11.42
C ILE A 424 -3.48 29.43 -10.16
N GLU A 425 -4.66 30.02 -9.98
CA GLU A 425 -5.58 29.75 -8.87
C GLU A 425 -6.91 29.26 -9.42
N VAL A 426 -7.33 28.06 -9.04
CA VAL A 426 -8.61 27.47 -9.48
C VAL A 426 -9.51 27.30 -8.26
N HIS A 427 -10.60 28.05 -8.22
CA HIS A 427 -11.64 27.96 -7.21
C HIS A 427 -12.78 27.08 -7.73
N LEU A 428 -13.13 26.06 -6.96
CA LEU A 428 -14.14 25.09 -7.33
C LEU A 428 -14.94 24.63 -6.09
N PRO A 429 -16.24 24.31 -6.23
CA PRO A 429 -17.00 23.71 -5.14
C PRO A 429 -16.46 22.31 -4.83
N THR A 430 -16.52 21.91 -3.56
CA THR A 430 -15.99 20.61 -3.08
C THR A 430 -16.93 19.43 -3.30
N ASN A 431 -18.20 19.69 -3.62
CA ASN A 431 -19.21 18.65 -3.81
C ASN A 431 -18.91 17.84 -5.07
N GLY A 432 -18.96 16.51 -4.95
CA GLY A 432 -18.81 15.59 -6.09
C GLY A 432 -17.41 15.58 -6.72
N LEU A 433 -16.37 16.06 -6.03
CA LEU A 433 -14.99 15.96 -6.54
C LEU A 433 -14.33 14.66 -6.10
N GLN A 434 -13.92 13.85 -7.08
CA GLN A 434 -12.94 12.80 -6.90
C GLN A 434 -11.53 13.35 -7.10
N ARG A 435 -10.59 12.86 -6.28
CA ARG A 435 -9.19 13.27 -6.33
C ARG A 435 -8.29 12.06 -6.48
N PHE A 436 -7.37 12.13 -7.44
CA PHE A 436 -6.29 11.18 -7.61
C PHE A 436 -4.94 11.89 -7.45
N ARG A 437 -3.98 11.24 -6.80
CA ARG A 437 -2.66 11.83 -6.50
C ARG A 437 -1.58 10.75 -6.60
N SER A 438 -0.47 11.09 -7.25
CA SER A 438 0.76 10.30 -7.27
C SER A 438 1.94 11.22 -6.96
N THR A 439 2.68 10.91 -5.89
CA THR A 439 3.87 11.66 -5.45
C THR A 439 4.78 10.76 -4.62
N LYS A 440 6.08 11.06 -4.62
CA LYS A 440 7.06 10.54 -3.65
C LYS A 440 7.44 11.60 -2.60
N GLU A 441 7.02 12.84 -2.80
CA GLU A 441 7.32 13.96 -1.91
C GLU A 441 6.42 14.00 -0.69
N LYS A 442 6.95 14.60 0.38
CA LYS A 442 6.21 14.87 1.61
C LYS A 442 5.01 15.78 1.31
N ARG A 443 3.86 15.41 1.90
CA ARG A 443 2.64 16.22 1.89
C ARG A 443 2.49 16.90 3.24
N TRP A 444 2.40 18.22 3.21
CA TRP A 444 2.11 19.02 4.38
C TRP A 444 0.61 19.18 4.53
N ILE A 445 0.07 18.92 5.71
CA ILE A 445 -1.32 19.16 6.06
C ILE A 445 -1.30 20.06 7.30
N VAL A 446 -1.86 21.27 7.18
CA VAL A 446 -1.90 22.23 8.29
C VAL A 446 -3.30 22.81 8.43
N GLU A 447 -3.53 23.54 9.53
CA GLU A 447 -4.81 24.21 9.80
C GLU A 447 -6.00 23.23 9.76
N ASN A 448 -5.83 22.02 10.30
CA ASN A 448 -6.84 20.95 10.29
C ASN A 448 -7.36 20.62 8.87
N GLY A 449 -6.41 20.48 7.93
CA GLY A 449 -6.70 20.12 6.53
C GLY A 449 -7.18 21.26 5.65
N ARG A 450 -7.33 22.46 6.21
CA ARG A 450 -7.69 23.65 5.44
C ARG A 450 -6.58 24.05 4.49
N THR A 451 -5.33 23.68 4.75
CA THR A 451 -4.23 23.91 3.83
C THR A 451 -3.43 22.63 3.62
N GLN A 452 -3.13 22.31 2.36
CA GLN A 452 -2.26 21.19 2.00
C GLN A 452 -1.23 21.63 0.97
N LEU A 453 0.04 21.28 1.18
CA LEU A 453 1.13 21.60 0.27
C LEU A 453 1.88 20.33 -0.12
N CYS A 454 2.21 20.21 -1.40
CA CYS A 454 3.15 19.23 -1.90
C CYS A 454 4.02 19.91 -2.95
N LEU A 455 5.36 19.81 -2.83
CA LEU A 455 6.27 20.52 -3.73
C LEU A 455 6.35 19.89 -5.11
N HIS A 456 5.98 18.62 -5.25
CA HIS A 456 5.93 17.95 -6.53
C HIS A 456 4.92 16.81 -6.53
N TYR A 457 3.99 16.81 -7.49
CA TYR A 457 3.19 15.66 -7.87
C TYR A 457 3.63 15.16 -9.23
N ASN A 458 3.78 13.84 -9.37
CA ASN A 458 3.92 13.19 -10.69
C ASN A 458 2.62 13.38 -11.48
N LEU A 459 1.49 13.12 -10.82
CA LEU A 459 0.16 13.38 -11.32
C LEU A 459 -0.76 13.81 -10.16
N TYR A 460 -1.44 14.93 -10.35
CA TYR A 460 -2.55 15.36 -9.51
C TYR A 460 -3.78 15.52 -10.40
N SER A 461 -4.90 14.90 -10.02
CA SER A 461 -6.16 15.00 -10.77
C SER A 461 -7.33 15.30 -9.85
N LEU A 462 -8.17 16.26 -10.24
CA LEU A 462 -9.52 16.46 -9.70
C LEU A 462 -10.53 16.28 -10.82
N LYS A 463 -11.53 15.44 -10.58
CA LYS A 463 -12.62 15.16 -11.51
C LYS A 463 -13.95 15.31 -10.81
N SER A 464 -14.90 16.01 -11.43
CA SER A 464 -16.29 16.00 -10.98
C SER A 464 -16.95 14.68 -11.37
N VAL A 465 -17.62 14.03 -10.41
CA VAL A 465 -18.47 12.86 -10.64
C VAL A 465 -19.85 13.28 -11.14
N ALA A 466 -20.30 14.49 -10.76
CA ALA A 466 -21.49 15.08 -11.33
C ALA A 466 -21.23 15.44 -12.81
N GLY A 467 -22.22 15.23 -13.68
CA GLY A 467 -22.15 15.43 -15.14
C GLY A 467 -21.64 16.80 -15.62
N ASP A 468 -21.53 17.77 -14.72
CA ASP A 468 -20.76 19.00 -14.90
C ASP A 468 -19.25 18.73 -14.83
N SER A 469 -18.69 18.20 -15.92
CA SER A 469 -17.31 17.71 -15.98
C SER A 469 -16.30 18.85 -15.75
N VAL A 470 -15.86 19.02 -14.51
CA VAL A 470 -14.56 19.65 -14.21
C VAL A 470 -13.52 18.55 -14.22
N VAL A 471 -12.47 18.75 -15.01
CA VAL A 471 -11.27 17.92 -15.02
C VAL A 471 -10.08 18.85 -14.88
N LEU A 472 -9.36 18.76 -13.77
CA LEU A 472 -8.08 19.42 -13.55
C LEU A 472 -7.01 18.33 -13.41
N GLU A 473 -6.05 18.30 -14.33
CA GLU A 473 -4.88 17.42 -14.27
C GLU A 473 -3.61 18.26 -14.29
N LEU A 474 -2.71 17.97 -13.36
CA LEU A 474 -1.40 18.59 -13.22
C LEU A 474 -0.33 17.52 -13.20
N ARG A 475 0.74 17.74 -13.96
CA ARG A 475 1.84 16.78 -14.09
C ARG A 475 3.18 17.43 -13.78
N ASN A 476 3.96 16.79 -12.91
CA ASN A 476 5.30 17.23 -12.51
C ASN A 476 5.32 18.67 -11.98
N ARG A 477 4.43 18.96 -11.03
CA ARG A 477 4.25 20.30 -10.45
C ARG A 477 3.92 20.24 -8.96
N GLY A 478 4.43 21.23 -8.23
CA GLY A 478 3.99 21.52 -6.88
C GLY A 478 2.62 22.17 -6.85
N LEU A 479 1.92 21.98 -5.73
CA LEU A 479 0.55 22.43 -5.58
C LEU A 479 0.24 22.75 -4.11
N LEU A 480 -0.51 23.83 -3.92
CA LEU A 480 -1.11 24.24 -2.65
C LEU A 480 -2.64 24.16 -2.77
N GLU A 481 -3.26 23.29 -1.98
CA GLU A 481 -4.71 23.27 -1.80
C GLU A 481 -5.10 24.13 -0.59
N LYS A 482 -6.19 24.88 -0.74
CA LYS A 482 -6.90 25.50 0.38
C LYS A 482 -8.36 25.05 0.39
N ASN A 483 -8.85 24.60 1.53
CA ASN A 483 -10.22 24.13 1.72
C ASN A 483 -10.97 25.07 2.68
N ASP A 484 -12.06 25.64 2.19
CA ASP A 484 -13.06 26.29 3.01
C ASP A 484 -14.21 25.30 3.24
N TRP A 485 -14.16 24.59 4.36
CA TRP A 485 -15.15 23.58 4.72
C TRP A 485 -16.55 24.17 4.94
N GLN A 486 -16.64 25.41 5.42
CA GLN A 486 -17.92 26.09 5.67
C GLN A 486 -18.58 26.47 4.35
N LYS A 487 -17.82 27.08 3.43
CA LYS A 487 -18.32 27.47 2.10
C LYS A 487 -18.39 26.31 1.11
N LYS A 488 -17.91 25.12 1.49
CA LYS A 488 -17.73 23.97 0.60
C LYS A 488 -16.95 24.34 -0.67
N GLN A 489 -15.89 25.13 -0.49
CA GLN A 489 -15.03 25.59 -1.58
C GLN A 489 -13.62 25.05 -1.43
N LYS A 490 -13.00 24.72 -2.56
CA LYS A 490 -11.60 24.34 -2.68
C LYS A 490 -10.92 25.35 -3.60
N THR A 491 -9.71 25.73 -3.25
CA THR A 491 -8.80 26.49 -4.11
C THR A 491 -7.58 25.64 -4.37
N VAL A 492 -7.22 25.47 -5.64
CA VAL A 492 -6.01 24.78 -6.06
C VAL A 492 -5.06 25.79 -6.67
N ILE A 493 -3.84 25.85 -6.16
CA ILE A 493 -2.85 26.86 -6.55
C ILE A 493 -1.57 26.18 -7.01
N PHE A 494 -1.01 26.63 -8.13
CA PHE A 494 0.24 26.12 -8.71
C PHE A 494 0.87 27.16 -9.64
N TYR A 495 2.10 26.90 -10.10
CA TYR A 495 2.84 27.80 -10.99
C TYR A 495 3.13 27.14 -12.34
N LEU A 496 3.07 27.92 -13.42
CA LEU A 496 3.40 27.51 -14.77
C LEU A 496 4.46 28.43 -15.38
N THR A 497 5.60 27.85 -15.77
CA THR A 497 6.68 28.57 -16.48
C THR A 497 6.29 29.02 -17.89
N GLN A 498 5.29 28.37 -18.50
CA GLN A 498 4.74 28.73 -19.80
C GLN A 498 3.28 29.14 -19.64
N ARG A 499 2.90 30.28 -20.25
CA ARG A 499 1.50 30.72 -20.27
C ARG A 499 0.63 29.65 -20.94
N PRO A 500 -0.47 29.21 -20.30
CA PRO A 500 -1.33 28.20 -20.88
C PRO A 500 -2.14 28.76 -22.05
N LYS A 501 -2.50 27.90 -23.01
CA LYS A 501 -3.49 28.23 -24.03
C LYS A 501 -4.88 28.26 -23.39
N LEU A 502 -5.62 29.34 -23.62
CA LEU A 502 -6.98 29.54 -23.11
C LEU A 502 -7.99 29.46 -24.25
N ILE A 503 -9.06 28.68 -24.05
CA ILE A 503 -10.21 28.58 -24.93
C ILE A 503 -11.45 28.82 -24.07
N LEU A 504 -12.16 29.91 -24.35
CA LEU A 504 -13.41 30.27 -23.69
C LEU A 504 -14.56 30.04 -24.67
N ASP A 505 -15.53 29.23 -24.29
CA ASP A 505 -16.73 28.97 -25.10
C ASP A 505 -16.43 28.42 -26.52
N GLY A 506 -15.27 27.77 -26.69
CA GLY A 506 -14.80 27.27 -27.98
C GLY A 506 -13.92 28.26 -28.76
N VAL A 507 -13.77 29.48 -28.28
CA VAL A 507 -12.98 30.54 -28.91
C VAL A 507 -11.59 30.64 -28.25
N PRO A 508 -10.48 30.41 -28.99
CA PRO A 508 -9.14 30.62 -28.46
C PRO A 508 -8.84 32.09 -28.19
N LEU A 509 -8.32 32.41 -27.00
CA LEU A 509 -7.82 33.75 -26.70
C LEU A 509 -6.44 33.94 -27.33
N ARG A 510 -6.39 34.58 -28.51
CA ARG A 510 -5.15 34.79 -29.29
C ARG A 510 -4.10 35.63 -28.57
N SER A 511 -4.54 36.61 -27.77
CA SER A 511 -3.67 37.35 -26.85
C SER A 511 -4.33 37.41 -25.48
N ILE A 512 -3.62 36.87 -24.49
CA ILE A 512 -4.07 36.89 -23.10
C ILE A 512 -3.73 38.25 -22.52
N ARG A 513 -4.64 39.22 -22.72
CA ARG A 513 -4.56 40.54 -22.12
C ARG A 513 -5.04 40.46 -20.67
N SER A 514 -4.56 41.39 -19.83
CA SER A 514 -5.08 41.50 -18.48
C SER A 514 -6.56 41.89 -18.55
N GLY A 515 -7.40 41.23 -17.75
CA GLY A 515 -8.83 41.46 -17.79
C GLY A 515 -9.65 40.36 -17.12
N ARG A 516 -10.95 40.64 -16.99
CA ARG A 516 -11.95 39.71 -16.48
C ARG A 516 -12.79 39.20 -17.64
N TYR A 517 -12.92 37.88 -17.76
CA TYR A 517 -13.69 37.23 -18.80
C TYR A 517 -14.73 36.29 -18.18
N LEU A 518 -15.95 36.34 -18.68
CA LEU A 518 -16.97 35.34 -18.38
C LEU A 518 -16.85 34.19 -19.38
N PHE A 519 -17.23 33.00 -18.95
CA PHE A 519 -17.32 31.84 -19.84
C PHE A 519 -18.46 30.91 -19.41
N LYS A 520 -19.00 30.15 -20.35
CA LYS A 520 -19.87 28.98 -20.11
C LYS A 520 -19.06 27.70 -20.06
N ARG A 521 -17.98 27.61 -20.86
CA ARG A 521 -17.02 26.50 -20.91
C ARG A 521 -15.60 27.04 -20.95
N LEU A 522 -14.71 26.38 -20.21
CA LEU A 522 -13.29 26.71 -20.18
C LEU A 522 -12.47 25.48 -20.57
N ALA A 523 -11.50 25.67 -21.46
CA ALA A 523 -10.36 24.79 -21.59
C ALA A 523 -9.06 25.59 -21.43
N MET A 524 -8.19 25.13 -20.54
CA MET A 524 -6.87 25.70 -20.29
C MET A 524 -5.84 24.57 -20.36
N THR A 525 -4.88 24.69 -21.27
CA THR A 525 -3.91 23.61 -21.54
C THR A 525 -2.49 24.14 -21.62
N SER A 526 -1.54 23.42 -21.04
CA SER A 526 -0.11 23.59 -21.23
C SER A 526 0.58 22.21 -21.22
N LYS A 527 1.92 22.17 -21.34
CA LYS A 527 2.69 20.92 -21.20
C LYS A 527 2.40 20.17 -19.88
N HIS A 528 2.08 20.91 -18.81
CA HIS A 528 1.94 20.39 -17.45
C HIS A 528 0.53 20.50 -16.87
N LEU A 529 -0.40 21.10 -17.61
CA LEU A 529 -1.76 21.40 -17.15
C LEU A 529 -2.77 20.97 -18.21
N ARG A 530 -3.83 20.31 -17.75
CA ARG A 530 -5.10 20.18 -18.47
C ARG A 530 -6.24 20.55 -17.54
N LEU A 531 -6.88 21.68 -17.77
CA LEU A 531 -8.12 22.08 -17.10
C LEU A 531 -9.24 22.16 -18.13
N ARG A 532 -10.33 21.44 -17.89
CA ARG A 532 -11.60 21.56 -18.60
C ARG A 532 -12.70 21.81 -17.58
N ALA A 533 -13.57 22.76 -17.86
CA ALA A 533 -14.79 22.98 -17.09
C ALA A 533 -15.97 23.09 -18.06
N GLY A 534 -16.92 22.16 -17.91
CA GLY A 534 -18.20 22.18 -18.63
C GLY A 534 -19.23 23.16 -18.06
N ARG A 535 -18.88 23.86 -16.98
CA ARG A 535 -19.72 24.82 -16.27
C ARG A 535 -19.18 26.23 -16.35
N GLY A 536 -20.09 27.19 -16.25
CA GLY A 536 -19.76 28.60 -16.35
C GLY A 536 -18.96 29.14 -15.17
N GLY A 537 -18.32 30.28 -15.39
CA GLY A 537 -17.45 30.88 -14.40
C GLY A 537 -16.89 32.23 -14.83
N THR A 538 -15.93 32.71 -14.06
CA THR A 538 -15.10 33.88 -14.40
C THR A 538 -13.64 33.46 -14.44
N ILE A 539 -12.89 33.97 -15.41
CA ILE A 539 -11.42 33.97 -15.39
C ILE A 539 -10.91 35.41 -15.31
N VAL A 540 -10.01 35.67 -14.36
CA VAL A 540 -9.29 36.94 -14.23
C VAL A 540 -7.84 36.67 -14.60
N VAL A 541 -7.33 37.42 -15.56
CA VAL A 541 -5.95 37.32 -16.02
C VAL A 541 -5.22 38.61 -15.69
N ASP A 542 -4.06 38.48 -15.05
CA ASP A 542 -3.10 39.54 -14.75
C ASP A 542 -1.75 39.22 -15.43
N LYS A 543 -0.72 40.04 -15.17
CA LYS A 543 0.63 39.85 -15.76
C LYS A 543 1.26 38.52 -15.32
N ASP A 544 1.13 38.19 -14.05
CA ASP A 544 1.80 37.10 -13.34
C ASP A 544 0.82 36.12 -12.68
N ARG A 545 -0.49 36.34 -12.83
CA ARG A 545 -1.54 35.54 -12.19
C ARG A 545 -2.72 35.26 -13.12
N ILE A 546 -3.28 34.06 -13.02
CA ILE A 546 -4.57 33.70 -13.63
C ILE A 546 -5.44 33.07 -12.54
N ARG A 547 -6.62 33.63 -12.31
CA ARG A 547 -7.60 33.13 -11.34
C ARG A 547 -8.86 32.66 -12.06
N VAL A 548 -9.27 31.42 -11.80
CA VAL A 548 -10.48 30.80 -12.34
C VAL A 548 -11.48 30.59 -11.21
N GLU A 549 -12.67 31.15 -11.34
CA GLU A 549 -13.79 30.98 -10.42
C GLU A 549 -14.89 30.18 -11.10
N LEU A 550 -15.05 28.91 -10.74
CA LEU A 550 -16.13 28.06 -11.23
C LEU A 550 -17.38 28.24 -10.36
N ARG A 551 -18.53 28.40 -11.00
CA ARG A 551 -19.82 28.55 -10.31
C ARG A 551 -20.41 27.20 -9.88
#